data_AF-A0A2K9NV46-F1
#
_entry.id   AF-A0A2K9NV46-F1
#
_cell.length_a   1.000
_cell.length_b   1.000
_cell.length_c   1.000
_cell.angle_alpha   90.00
_cell.angle_beta   90.00
_cell.angle_gamma   90.00
#
_symmetry.space_group_name_H-M   'P 1'
#
loop_
_entity.id
_entity.type
_entity.pdbx_description
1 polymer ?
#
loop_
_entity_poly.entity_id
_entity_poly.type
_entity_poly.pdbx_seq_one_letter_code
_entity_poly.pdbx_strand_id
1 'polypeptide(L)'
;MSNQVRVIDSLSGTCLFETTIDKINDAYAFATQMEEAGLDIEVVAPGLAETLIRSLGADDTEIKAYQQSLQDEIDEHEDSDYGCAICPPGPHK
;
A
#
# COMPACT_ATOMS: atom_id res chain seq x y z
N MET A 1 -17.51 0.40 0.66
CA MET A 1 -16.61 -0.21 -0.35
C MET A 1 -15.36 0.66 -0.43
N SER A 2 -14.32 0.37 0.35
CA SER A 2 -13.14 1.25 0.40
C SER A 2 -12.12 0.87 -0.68
N ASN A 3 -12.47 1.14 -1.95
CA ASN A 3 -11.53 1.28 -3.07
C ASN A 3 -10.82 2.64 -2.99
N GLN A 4 -10.42 3.05 -1.79
CA GLN A 4 -9.95 4.40 -1.50
C GLN A 4 -8.45 4.48 -1.71
N VAL A 5 -8.03 5.54 -2.41
CA VAL A 5 -6.64 5.95 -2.55
C VAL A 5 -6.47 7.21 -1.73
N ARG A 6 -5.43 7.24 -0.89
CA ARG A 6 -5.13 8.37 0.00
C ARG A 6 -3.74 8.89 -0.29
N VAL A 7 -3.60 10.20 -0.27
CA VAL A 7 -2.33 10.91 -0.34
C VAL A 7 -2.06 11.50 1.03
N ILE A 8 -0.97 11.07 1.65
CA ILE A 8 -0.65 11.35 3.05
C ILE A 8 0.68 12.11 3.08
N ASP A 9 0.76 13.15 3.92
CA ASP A 9 2.05 13.78 4.24
C ASP A 9 2.86 12.84 5.16
N SER A 10 4.04 12.42 4.70
CA SER A 10 4.94 11.51 5.40
C SER A 10 5.40 12.06 6.75
N LEU A 11 5.46 13.39 6.91
CA LEU A 11 5.90 14.04 8.16
C LEU A 11 4.80 14.13 9.21
N SER A 12 3.60 14.57 8.81
CA SER A 12 2.49 14.78 9.75
C SER A 12 1.54 13.58 9.87
N GLY A 13 1.59 12.64 8.93
CA GLY A 13 0.62 11.56 8.80
C GLY A 13 -0.78 12.04 8.41
N THR A 14 -0.91 13.29 7.97
CA THR A 14 -2.21 13.89 7.62
C THR A 14 -2.62 13.47 6.21
N CYS A 15 -3.85 12.98 6.06
CA CYS A 15 -4.44 12.75 4.74
C CYS A 15 -4.74 14.10 4.07
N LEU A 16 -4.00 14.41 3.01
CA LEU A 16 -4.14 15.65 2.25
C LEU A 16 -5.18 15.54 1.13
N PHE A 17 -5.35 14.33 0.59
CA PHE A 17 -6.28 14.05 -0.49
C PHE A 17 -6.76 12.61 -0.45
N GLU A 18 -8.04 12.39 -0.77
CA GLU A 18 -8.66 11.07 -0.81
C GLU A 18 -9.53 10.96 -2.06
N THR A 19 -9.40 9.84 -2.76
CA THR A 19 -10.17 9.54 -3.98
C THR A 19 -10.43 8.03 -4.09
N THR A 20 -11.06 7.60 -5.18
CA THR A 20 -11.25 6.18 -5.49
C THR A 20 -10.18 5.66 -6.45
N ILE A 21 -9.99 4.34 -6.50
CA ILE A 21 -9.01 3.70 -7.39
C ILE A 21 -9.24 4.00 -8.88
N ASP A 22 -10.49 4.21 -9.30
CA ASP A 22 -10.82 4.58 -10.68
C ASP A 22 -10.19 5.94 -11.08
N LYS A 23 -9.89 6.76 -10.07
CA LYS A 23 -9.27 8.08 -10.20
C LYS A 23 -7.87 8.12 -9.60
N ILE A 24 -7.17 6.98 -9.55
CA ILE A 24 -5.81 6.90 -9.00
C ILE A 24 -4.83 7.88 -9.67
N ASN A 25 -5.02 8.17 -10.97
CA ASN A 25 -4.23 9.17 -11.68
C ASN A 25 -4.35 10.58 -11.09
N ASP A 26 -5.51 10.95 -10.55
CA ASP A 26 -5.72 12.24 -9.90
C ASP A 26 -4.94 12.31 -8.58
N ALA A 27 -4.88 11.20 -7.83
CA ALA A 27 -4.06 11.09 -6.62
C ALA A 27 -2.57 11.24 -6.92
N TYR A 28 -2.07 10.58 -7.97
CA TYR A 28 -0.67 10.74 -8.40
C TYR A 28 -0.37 12.17 -8.86
N ALA A 29 -1.26 12.78 -9.65
CA ALA A 29 -1.09 14.17 -10.09
C ALA A 29 -1.06 15.16 -8.92
N PHE A 30 -1.87 14.91 -7.88
CA PHE A 30 -1.85 15.71 -6.66
C PHE A 30 -0.58 15.48 -5.84
N ALA A 31 -0.13 14.22 -5.71
CA ALA A 31 1.11 13.89 -5.02
C ALA A 31 2.32 14.59 -5.67
N THR A 32 2.44 14.56 -7.00
CA THR A 32 3.51 15.25 -7.72
C THR A 32 3.49 16.76 -7.45
N GLN A 33 2.33 17.42 -7.44
CA GLN A 33 2.24 18.85 -7.12
C GLN A 33 2.71 19.17 -5.70
N MET A 34 2.43 18.27 -4.75
CA MET A 34 2.82 18.46 -3.36
C MET A 34 4.32 18.18 -3.15
N GLU A 35 4.88 17.19 -3.84
CA GLU A 35 6.33 16.97 -3.89
C GLU A 35 7.07 18.17 -4.51
N GLU A 36 6.55 18.76 -5.59
CA GLU A 36 7.09 19.99 -6.20
C GLU A 36 7.01 21.19 -5.24
N ALA A 37 6.02 21.22 -4.34
CA ALA A 37 5.90 22.22 -3.28
C ALA A 37 6.84 21.95 -2.09
N GLY A 38 7.63 20.87 -2.13
CA GLY A 38 8.61 20.51 -1.11
C GLY A 38 8.05 19.71 0.07
N LEU A 39 6.87 19.10 -0.08
CA LEU A 39 6.32 18.16 0.89
C LEU A 39 6.79 16.74 0.57
N ASP A 40 6.93 15.91 1.60
CA ASP A 40 7.18 14.48 1.46
C ASP A 40 5.85 13.74 1.53
N ILE A 41 5.51 12.98 0.49
CA ILE A 41 4.16 12.50 0.25
C ILE A 41 4.15 11.00 -0.02
N GLU A 42 3.22 10.29 0.62
CA GLU A 42 2.97 8.87 0.41
C GLU A 42 1.59 8.67 -0.23
N VAL A 43 1.54 7.87 -1.31
CA VAL A 43 0.28 7.46 -1.93
C VAL A 43 -0.07 6.05 -1.49
N VAL A 44 -1.07 5.93 -0.62
CA VAL A 44 -1.60 4.66 -0.13
C VAL A 44 -2.76 4.23 -1.01
N ALA A 45 -2.56 3.16 -1.79
CA ALA A 45 -3.57 2.56 -2.65
C ALA A 45 -3.68 1.05 -2.40
N PRO A 46 -4.86 0.44 -2.55
CA PRO A 46 -5.00 -1.01 -2.42
C PRO A 46 -4.28 -1.72 -3.57
N GLY A 47 -3.63 -2.84 -3.24
CA GLY A 47 -2.91 -3.66 -4.22
C GLY A 47 -3.85 -4.37 -5.22
N LEU A 48 -3.26 -4.95 -6.27
CA LEU A 48 -4.00 -5.72 -7.29
C LEU A 48 -4.79 -6.89 -6.67
N ALA A 49 -4.13 -7.66 -5.81
CA ALA A 49 -4.75 -8.80 -5.14
C ALA A 49 -5.90 -8.36 -4.21
N GLU A 50 -5.68 -7.31 -3.40
CA GLU A 50 -6.75 -6.74 -2.55
C GLU A 50 -7.94 -6.28 -3.39
N THR A 51 -7.69 -5.56 -4.48
CA THR A 51 -8.73 -5.08 -5.40
C THR A 51 -9.51 -6.24 -6.04
N LEU A 52 -8.83 -7.33 -6.41
CA LEU A 52 -9.45 -8.53 -6.96
C LEU A 52 -10.32 -9.25 -5.90
N ILE A 53 -9.79 -9.48 -4.70
CA ILE A 53 -10.48 -10.19 -3.62
C ILE A 53 -11.76 -9.41 -3.23
N ARG A 54 -11.69 -8.08 -3.13
CA ARG A 54 -12.87 -7.23 -2.92
C ARG A 54 -13.87 -7.33 -4.06
N SER A 55 -13.40 -7.38 -5.31
CA SER A 55 -14.27 -7.54 -6.49
C SER A 55 -15.01 -8.87 -6.53
N LEU A 56 -14.45 -9.91 -5.91
CA LEU A 56 -15.08 -11.22 -5.73
C LEU A 56 -16.10 -11.25 -4.58
N GLY A 57 -16.28 -10.14 -3.86
CA GLY A 57 -17.28 -9.98 -2.81
C GLY A 57 -16.75 -10.16 -1.39
N ALA A 58 -15.43 -10.18 -1.21
CA ALA A 58 -14.84 -10.33 0.11
C ALA A 58 -15.12 -9.12 1.01
N ASP A 59 -15.33 -9.38 2.30
CA ASP A 59 -15.55 -8.36 3.32
C ASP A 59 -14.25 -7.85 3.98
N ASP A 60 -14.37 -6.83 4.83
CA ASP A 60 -13.21 -6.23 5.48
C ASP A 60 -12.50 -7.18 6.46
N THR A 61 -13.17 -8.22 6.96
CA THR A 61 -12.56 -9.24 7.82
C THR A 61 -11.67 -10.15 6.99
N GLU A 62 -12.15 -10.58 5.83
CA GLU A 62 -11.39 -11.41 4.89
C GLU A 62 -10.18 -10.65 4.32
N ILE A 63 -10.34 -9.35 4.04
CA ILE A 63 -9.22 -8.52 3.58
C ILE A 63 -8.15 -8.35 4.67
N LYS A 64 -8.55 -8.16 5.93
CA LYS A 64 -7.59 -8.12 7.04
C LYS A 64 -6.87 -9.45 7.21
N ALA A 65 -7.57 -10.58 7.10
CA ALA A 65 -6.95 -11.89 7.17
C ALA A 65 -5.93 -12.09 6.03
N TYR A 66 -6.26 -11.64 4.82
CA TYR A 66 -5.33 -11.63 3.69
C TYR A 66 -4.09 -10.76 3.97
N GLN A 67 -4.29 -9.50 4.39
CA GLN A 67 -3.18 -8.60 4.72
C GLN A 67 -2.28 -9.16 5.82
N GLN A 68 -2.86 -9.79 6.83
CA GLN A 68 -2.12 -10.42 7.91
C GLN A 68 -1.31 -11.62 7.42
N SER A 69 -1.92 -12.51 6.62
CA SER A 69 -1.18 -13.64 6.02
C SER A 69 -0.01 -13.21 5.14
N LEU A 70 -0.15 -12.08 4.44
CA LEU A 70 0.92 -11.52 3.62
C LEU A 70 2.06 -10.98 4.49
N GLN A 71 1.72 -10.28 5.59
CA GLN A 71 2.73 -9.78 6.53
C GLN A 71 3.46 -10.93 7.22
N ASP A 72 2.73 -11.96 7.65
CA ASP A 72 3.31 -13.16 8.27
C ASP A 72 4.32 -13.83 7.30
N GLU A 73 4.01 -13.93 6.00
CA GLU A 73 4.93 -14.45 4.98
C GLU A 73 6.18 -13.58 4.82
N ILE A 74 6.04 -12.25 4.83
CA ILE A 74 7.16 -11.31 4.73
C ILE A 74 8.07 -11.45 5.96
N ASP A 75 7.50 -11.46 7.16
CA ASP A 75 8.25 -11.55 8.42
C ASP A 75 9.04 -12.88 8.48
N GLU A 76 8.42 -14.00 8.11
CA GLU A 76 9.09 -15.31 8.03
C GLU A 76 10.22 -15.34 6.99
N HIS A 77 10.11 -14.55 5.92
CA HIS A 77 11.12 -14.46 4.86
C HIS A 77 12.30 -13.53 5.22
N GLU A 78 12.07 -12.48 6.01
CA GLU A 78 13.14 -11.57 6.48
C GLU A 78 13.99 -12.20 7.60
N ASP A 79 13.39 -13.03 8.46
CA ASP A 79 14.08 -13.74 9.55
C ASP A 79 14.81 -15.03 9.08
N SER A 80 14.76 -15.36 7.78
CA SER A 80 15.38 -16.53 7.19
C SER A 80 16.82 -16.25 6.72
N ASP A 81 17.82 -16.83 7.41
CA ASP A 81 19.26 -16.78 7.07
C ASP A 81 19.60 -17.24 5.63
N TYR A 82 18.69 -17.95 4.96
CA TYR A 82 18.90 -18.52 3.62
C TYR A 82 18.16 -17.78 2.51
N GLY A 83 17.30 -16.80 2.85
CA GLY A 83 16.50 -16.05 1.90
C GLY A 83 15.50 -16.90 1.11
N CYS A 84 14.48 -16.26 0.54
CA CYS A 84 13.55 -16.91 -0.38
C CYS A 84 14.12 -16.89 -1.81
N ALA A 85 13.94 -17.97 -2.58
CA ALA A 85 14.38 -18.04 -3.98
C ALA A 85 13.74 -16.98 -4.89
N ILE A 86 12.61 -16.40 -4.46
CA ILE A 86 11.84 -15.38 -5.18
C ILE A 86 12.08 -13.98 -4.58
N CYS A 87 12.31 -13.91 -3.27
CA CYS A 87 12.56 -12.67 -2.53
C CYS A 87 13.99 -12.70 -1.95
N PRO A 88 15.01 -12.27 -2.71
CA PRO A 88 16.38 -12.24 -2.22
C PRO A 88 16.47 -11.27 -1.02
N PRO A 89 17.28 -11.59 0.01
CA PRO A 89 17.39 -10.75 1.20
C PRO A 89 17.82 -9.33 0.80
N GLY A 90 17.08 -8.33 1.30
CA GLY A 90 17.40 -6.92 1.10
C GLY A 90 18.74 -6.56 1.73
N PRO A 91 19.40 -5.46 1.31
CA PRO A 91 20.61 -5.01 1.96
C PRO A 91 20.30 -4.64 3.41
N HIS A 92 20.79 -5.46 4.37
CA HIS A 92 20.83 -5.11 5.78
C HIS A 92 21.48 -3.72 5.93
N LYS A 93 20.74 -2.76 6.48
CA LYS A 93 21.30 -1.51 7.00
C LYS A 93 21.37 -1.58 8.51
#